data_AF-A0A8S0S198-F1
#
_entry.id   AF-A0A8S0S198-F1
#
_cell.length_a   1.000
_cell.length_b   1.000
_cell.length_c   1.000
_cell.angle_alpha   90.00
_cell.angle_beta   90.00
_cell.angle_gamma   90.00
#
_symmetry.space_group_name_H-M   'P 1'
#
loop_
_entity.id
_entity.type
_entity.pdbx_description
1 polymer ?
#
loop_
_entity_poly.entity_id
_entity_poly.type
_entity_poly.pdbx_seq_one_letter_code
_entity_poly.pdbx_strand_id
1 'polypeptide(L)'
;MSRKSNCRLLSTHDDYSMMVKLPKEQTSVVTMLRNPIDRVFSTYEFSVEVAARFLIHRDLTSLSKMAKRARMKAGGVSTLDIWPWKYLVPWMREDLFARRDARISKSHSYIRSNRSYDMEEILMPLRDYINDPIVRDIIHNGATFQIAGLTNNSYLAESHEVRHCVLKYQSLGQYVLDVVKKRLDSMLYVGLTENHRESATLFSNLVGAQVIAQLTKSSSSSDSAINNGSEHRSLLPNSTSDANHQDTYRKLAKVSSASKDAAANINMDAGKLMEAYESCISSLRNSQSERRVKSLKRISPANFTKEARRKVPELLLQEIKLLNSLDMQLYSYAQDIFAKQRALMVQNMESLQSAHDEHANNNSFSLPSWKVVFLVIASLLVLFFVFHFVNARRRTSKVKL
;
A
#
# COMPACT_ATOMS: atom_id res chain seq x y z
N MET A 1 5.23 -9.87 20.09
CA MET A 1 5.79 -8.68 19.42
C MET A 1 7.05 -8.27 20.16
N SER A 2 8.23 -8.51 19.60
CA SER A 2 9.46 -7.90 20.12
C SER A 2 9.37 -6.40 19.84
N ARG A 3 9.25 -5.59 20.90
CA ARG A 3 9.33 -4.12 20.81
C ARG A 3 10.75 -3.78 20.35
N LYS A 4 10.95 -3.58 19.05
CA LYS A 4 12.14 -2.83 18.60
C LYS A 4 12.01 -1.42 19.18
N SER A 5 12.99 -1.00 19.97
CA SER A 5 13.15 0.41 20.30
C SER A 5 13.17 1.20 18.99
N ASN A 6 12.38 2.27 18.92
CA ASN A 6 12.26 3.17 17.76
C ASN A 6 11.51 2.62 16.53
N CYS A 7 10.60 1.66 16.67
CA CYS A 7 9.69 1.30 15.57
C CYS A 7 8.71 2.46 15.27
N ARG A 8 8.92 3.17 14.16
CA ARG A 8 8.11 4.35 13.74
C ARG A 8 7.00 4.02 12.73
N LEU A 9 7.00 2.81 12.17
CA LEU A 9 5.99 2.35 11.22
C LEU A 9 5.74 0.86 11.44
N LEU A 10 4.47 0.50 11.61
CA LEU A 10 3.99 -0.87 11.69
C LEU A 10 2.98 -1.11 10.56
N SER A 11 3.27 -2.08 9.70
CA SER A 11 2.31 -2.61 8.74
C SER A 11 1.87 -3.99 9.19
N THR A 12 0.57 -4.22 9.27
CA THR A 12 0.01 -5.48 9.75
C THR A 12 -1.29 -5.85 9.04
N HIS A 13 -1.63 -7.13 9.08
CA HIS A 13 -2.94 -7.66 8.73
C HIS A 13 -3.89 -7.77 9.93
N ASP A 14 -3.40 -7.46 11.14
CA ASP A 14 -4.24 -7.40 12.33
C ASP A 14 -5.34 -6.35 12.18
N ASP A 15 -6.43 -6.54 12.92
CA ASP A 15 -7.52 -5.59 12.95
C ASP A 15 -7.26 -4.44 13.94
N TYR A 16 -8.18 -3.48 13.97
CA TYR A 16 -8.05 -2.27 14.78
C TYR A 16 -7.95 -2.54 16.29
N SER A 17 -8.30 -3.74 16.77
CA SER A 17 -8.09 -4.09 18.19
C SER A 17 -6.61 -4.08 18.58
N MET A 18 -5.67 -4.16 17.62
CA MET A 18 -4.23 -3.98 17.86
C MET A 18 -3.92 -2.64 18.54
N MET A 19 -4.74 -1.61 18.35
CA MET A 19 -4.53 -0.28 18.94
C MET A 19 -4.48 -0.32 20.48
N VAL A 20 -5.04 -1.34 21.14
CA VAL A 20 -4.92 -1.50 22.60
C VAL A 20 -3.48 -1.79 23.05
N LYS A 21 -2.62 -2.27 22.14
CA LYS A 21 -1.21 -2.60 22.41
C LYS A 21 -0.26 -1.45 22.08
N LEU A 22 -0.78 -0.36 21.51
CA LEU A 22 -0.01 0.78 21.02
C LEU A 22 -0.32 2.02 21.86
N PRO A 23 0.66 2.92 22.07
CA PRO A 23 0.42 4.17 22.80
C PRO A 23 -0.55 5.07 22.01
N LYS A 24 -1.79 5.23 22.51
CA LYS A 24 -2.89 5.90 21.79
C LYS A 24 -2.54 7.32 21.31
N GLU A 25 -1.84 8.09 22.14
CA GLU A 25 -1.49 9.48 21.85
C GLU A 25 -0.31 9.64 20.87
N GLN A 26 0.42 8.56 20.58
CA GLN A 26 1.61 8.57 19.73
C GLN A 26 1.46 7.68 18.49
N THR A 27 0.24 7.15 18.26
CA THR A 27 -0.01 6.19 17.17
C THR A 27 -1.08 6.74 16.24
N SER A 28 -0.70 6.98 14.99
CA SER A 28 -1.62 7.29 13.91
C SER A 28 -1.86 6.06 13.05
N VAL A 29 -3.10 5.90 12.57
CA VAL A 29 -3.48 4.79 11.69
C VAL A 29 -3.61 5.29 10.27
N VAL A 30 -3.08 4.53 9.33
CA VAL A 30 -3.27 4.71 7.90
C VAL A 30 -3.84 3.41 7.35
N THR A 31 -4.83 3.50 6.47
CA THR A 31 -5.41 2.31 5.84
C THR A 31 -5.53 2.47 4.34
N MET A 32 -5.65 1.35 3.64
CA MET A 32 -6.01 1.31 2.23
C MET A 32 -7.18 0.34 2.07
N LEU A 33 -8.27 0.83 1.50
CA LEU A 33 -9.46 0.04 1.23
C LEU A 33 -9.48 -0.43 -0.23
N ARG A 34 -10.25 -1.48 -0.46
CA ARG A 34 -10.43 -2.09 -1.77
C ARG A 34 -11.90 -2.32 -2.03
N ASN A 35 -12.29 -2.20 -3.29
CA ASN A 35 -13.61 -2.52 -3.77
C ASN A 35 -13.99 -3.93 -3.27
N PRO A 36 -15.14 -4.10 -2.59
CA PRO A 36 -15.44 -5.35 -1.90
C PRO A 36 -15.52 -6.56 -2.84
N ILE A 37 -16.02 -6.38 -4.06
CA ILE A 37 -16.09 -7.44 -5.07
C ILE A 37 -14.67 -7.85 -5.49
N ASP A 38 -13.83 -6.86 -5.84
CA ASP A 38 -12.45 -7.14 -6.22
C ASP A 38 -11.61 -7.74 -5.09
N ARG A 39 -11.94 -7.41 -3.84
CA ARG A 39 -11.33 -8.01 -2.66
C ARG A 39 -11.71 -9.49 -2.56
N VAL A 40 -12.98 -9.86 -2.73
CA VAL A 40 -13.42 -11.27 -2.72
C VAL A 40 -12.71 -12.06 -3.81
N PHE A 41 -12.67 -11.54 -5.04
CA PHE A 41 -11.92 -12.17 -6.13
C PHE A 41 -10.44 -12.36 -5.77
N SER A 42 -9.77 -11.32 -5.30
CA SER A 42 -8.35 -11.43 -5.00
C SER A 42 -8.06 -12.35 -3.82
N THR A 43 -8.95 -12.43 -2.83
CA THR A 43 -8.81 -13.39 -1.74
C THR A 43 -8.96 -14.82 -2.25
N TYR A 44 -9.95 -15.09 -3.08
CA TYR A 44 -10.13 -16.39 -3.73
C TYR A 44 -8.89 -16.79 -4.54
N GLU A 45 -8.49 -15.92 -5.48
CA GLU A 45 -7.33 -16.13 -6.36
C GLU A 45 -6.04 -16.35 -5.56
N PHE A 46 -5.80 -15.53 -4.53
CA PHE A 46 -4.58 -15.63 -3.72
C PHE A 46 -4.58 -16.89 -2.85
N SER A 47 -5.73 -17.27 -2.29
CA SER A 47 -5.85 -18.50 -1.49
C SER A 47 -5.53 -19.73 -2.35
N VAL A 48 -6.10 -19.79 -3.56
CA VAL A 48 -5.83 -20.85 -4.54
C VAL A 48 -4.37 -20.82 -4.98
N GLU A 49 -3.82 -19.66 -5.31
CA GLU A 49 -2.43 -19.53 -5.76
C GLU A 49 -1.44 -20.02 -4.69
N VAL A 50 -1.60 -19.56 -3.45
CA VAL A 50 -0.68 -19.94 -2.36
C VAL A 50 -0.86 -21.41 -2.00
N ALA A 51 -2.10 -21.93 -1.97
CA ALA A 51 -2.38 -23.34 -1.73
C ALA A 51 -1.74 -24.23 -2.82
N ALA A 52 -1.82 -23.83 -4.09
CA ALA A 52 -1.26 -24.58 -5.22
C ALA A 52 0.27 -24.76 -5.13
N ARG A 53 0.99 -23.88 -4.44
CA ARG A 53 2.45 -24.02 -4.21
C ARG A 53 2.80 -25.32 -3.50
N PHE A 54 1.91 -25.83 -2.67
CA PHE A 54 2.12 -27.05 -1.90
C PHE A 54 1.84 -28.32 -2.70
N LEU A 55 1.22 -28.25 -3.88
CA LEU A 55 0.98 -29.42 -4.74
C LEU A 55 2.27 -30.04 -5.31
N ILE A 56 3.43 -29.43 -5.07
CA ILE A 56 4.73 -30.07 -5.29
C ILE A 56 4.94 -31.30 -4.40
N HIS A 57 4.26 -31.38 -3.26
CA HIS A 57 4.32 -32.53 -2.35
C HIS A 57 3.31 -33.59 -2.77
N ARG A 58 3.70 -34.86 -2.59
CA ARG A 58 2.86 -36.02 -2.91
C ARG A 58 1.55 -36.04 -2.12
N ASP A 59 1.60 -35.73 -0.83
CA ASP A 59 0.44 -35.77 0.07
C ASP A 59 0.64 -34.77 1.23
N LEU A 60 -0.41 -34.58 2.04
CA LEU A 60 -0.38 -33.68 3.20
C LEU A 60 0.58 -34.16 4.30
N THR A 61 0.86 -35.46 4.38
CA THR A 61 1.80 -36.06 5.35
C THR A 61 3.24 -35.68 5.01
N SER A 62 3.62 -35.80 3.74
CA SER A 62 4.91 -35.39 3.17
C SER A 62 5.12 -33.89 3.38
N LEU A 63 4.09 -33.09 3.13
CA LEU A 63 4.10 -31.67 3.42
C LEU A 63 4.37 -31.40 4.90
N SER A 64 3.67 -32.05 5.82
CA SER A 64 3.81 -31.82 7.26
C SER A 64 5.23 -32.14 7.76
N LYS A 65 5.84 -33.23 7.25
CA LYS A 65 7.24 -33.59 7.53
C LYS A 65 8.22 -32.51 7.06
N MET A 66 8.00 -31.95 5.86
CA MET A 66 8.85 -30.90 5.31
C MET A 66 8.61 -29.54 5.97
N ALA A 67 7.36 -29.21 6.30
CA ALA A 67 7.00 -27.97 6.98
C ALA A 67 7.61 -27.92 8.38
N LYS A 68 7.63 -29.04 9.14
CA LYS A 68 8.33 -29.12 10.43
C LYS A 68 9.82 -28.79 10.28
N ARG A 69 10.48 -29.33 9.24
CA ARG A 69 11.90 -29.04 8.94
C ARG A 69 12.14 -27.58 8.50
N ALA A 70 11.22 -27.01 7.73
CA ALA A 70 11.31 -25.64 7.25
C ALA A 70 11.03 -24.62 8.36
N ARG A 71 10.05 -24.87 9.24
CA ARG A 71 9.68 -24.00 10.38
C ARG A 71 10.82 -23.90 11.39
N MET A 72 11.59 -24.97 11.59
CA MET A 72 12.82 -24.93 12.39
C MET A 72 13.94 -24.07 11.77
N LYS A 73 13.89 -23.79 10.47
CA LYS A 73 14.90 -23.00 9.74
C LYS A 73 14.44 -21.58 9.38
N ALA A 74 13.13 -21.30 9.43
CA ALA A 74 12.58 -20.04 8.96
C ALA A 74 12.38 -19.05 10.12
N GLY A 75 13.19 -17.99 10.18
CA GLY A 75 13.06 -16.89 11.13
C GLY A 75 12.12 -15.76 10.68
N GLY A 76 11.25 -15.99 9.68
CA GLY A 76 10.37 -14.98 9.09
C GLY A 76 8.89 -15.29 9.24
N VAL A 77 8.04 -14.25 9.20
CA VAL A 77 6.58 -14.39 9.23
C VAL A 77 6.11 -14.99 7.91
N SER A 78 5.47 -16.17 7.96
CA SER A 78 4.90 -16.81 6.78
C SER A 78 3.54 -16.20 6.43
N THR A 79 3.16 -16.28 5.15
CA THR A 79 1.75 -16.10 4.74
C THR A 79 0.81 -17.01 5.55
N LEU A 80 1.29 -18.20 5.96
CA LEU A 80 0.51 -19.13 6.78
C LEU A 80 0.34 -18.70 8.25
N ASP A 81 1.03 -17.66 8.70
CA ASP A 81 0.97 -17.21 10.11
C ASP A 81 0.16 -15.91 10.27
N ILE A 82 -0.35 -15.31 9.18
CA ILE A 82 -1.05 -14.01 9.19
C ILE A 82 -2.52 -14.14 8.76
N TRP A 83 -3.39 -13.29 9.32
CA TRP A 83 -4.78 -13.19 8.91
C TRP A 83 -4.93 -12.59 7.49
N PRO A 84 -5.91 -13.00 6.67
CA PRO A 84 -6.81 -14.15 6.84
C PRO A 84 -6.18 -15.49 6.40
N TRP A 85 -4.98 -15.44 5.82
CA TRP A 85 -4.36 -16.55 5.09
C TRP A 85 -4.02 -17.76 5.96
N LYS A 86 -3.74 -17.56 7.25
CA LYS A 86 -3.52 -18.64 8.22
C LYS A 86 -4.69 -19.62 8.32
N TYR A 87 -5.90 -19.18 7.96
CA TYR A 87 -7.10 -20.01 7.91
C TYR A 87 -7.40 -20.47 6.48
N LEU A 88 -7.39 -19.55 5.52
CA LEU A 88 -7.82 -19.85 4.16
C LEU A 88 -6.86 -20.73 3.38
N VAL A 89 -5.55 -20.54 3.53
CA VAL A 89 -4.57 -21.29 2.74
C VAL A 89 -4.53 -22.76 3.15
N PRO A 90 -4.49 -23.14 4.45
CA PRO A 90 -4.58 -24.54 4.84
C PRO A 90 -5.85 -25.24 4.36
N TRP A 91 -7.01 -24.60 4.49
CA TRP A 91 -8.29 -25.13 4.03
C TRP A 91 -8.34 -25.31 2.51
N MET A 92 -7.98 -24.26 1.74
CA MET A 92 -7.93 -24.34 0.27
C MET A 92 -6.90 -25.36 -0.21
N ARG A 93 -5.81 -25.56 0.54
CA ARG A 93 -4.83 -26.59 0.25
C ARG A 93 -5.42 -27.99 0.37
N GLU A 94 -6.21 -28.27 1.41
CA GLU A 94 -6.88 -29.57 1.55
C GLU A 94 -7.82 -29.85 0.36
N ASP A 95 -8.62 -28.86 -0.04
CA ASP A 95 -9.48 -28.93 -1.24
C ASP A 95 -8.68 -29.26 -2.52
N LEU A 96 -7.58 -28.54 -2.77
CA LEU A 96 -6.75 -28.77 -3.96
C LEU A 96 -6.07 -30.15 -3.99
N PHE A 97 -5.64 -30.66 -2.84
CA PHE A 97 -5.08 -32.02 -2.74
C PHE A 97 -6.16 -33.06 -3.03
N ALA A 98 -7.34 -32.93 -2.44
CA ALA A 98 -8.46 -33.85 -2.67
C ALA A 98 -8.87 -33.89 -4.16
N ARG A 99 -8.98 -32.73 -4.81
CA ARG A 99 -9.32 -32.64 -6.24
C ARG A 99 -8.23 -33.21 -7.13
N ARG A 100 -6.96 -32.97 -6.83
CA ARG A 100 -5.84 -33.59 -7.56
C ARG A 100 -5.88 -35.11 -7.44
N ASP A 101 -6.06 -35.64 -6.22
CA ASP A 101 -6.02 -37.08 -5.96
C ASP A 101 -7.22 -37.78 -6.60
N ALA A 102 -8.40 -37.16 -6.56
CA ALA A 102 -9.58 -37.62 -7.29
C ALA A 102 -9.33 -37.69 -8.81
N ARG A 103 -8.69 -36.67 -9.41
CA ARG A 103 -8.34 -36.67 -10.85
C ARG A 103 -7.35 -37.77 -11.21
N ILE A 104 -6.34 -38.00 -10.36
CA ILE A 104 -5.37 -39.10 -10.55
C ILE A 104 -6.10 -40.46 -10.54
N SER A 105 -7.07 -40.64 -9.63
CA SER A 105 -7.82 -41.90 -9.52
C SER A 105 -8.76 -42.19 -10.70
N LYS A 106 -9.26 -41.15 -11.39
CA LYS A 106 -10.26 -41.26 -12.47
C LYS A 106 -9.67 -41.45 -13.87
N SER A 107 -8.35 -41.63 -14.01
CA SER A 107 -7.63 -41.72 -15.29
C SER A 107 -7.85 -40.50 -16.21
N HIS A 108 -7.04 -39.45 -15.99
CA HIS A 108 -6.80 -38.27 -16.86
C HIS A 108 -7.84 -37.98 -17.97
N SER A 109 -9.05 -37.54 -17.62
CA SER A 109 -9.87 -36.79 -18.57
C SER A 109 -9.24 -35.39 -18.76
N TYR A 110 -8.95 -35.01 -20.01
CA TYR A 110 -8.47 -33.67 -20.31
C TYR A 110 -9.63 -32.68 -20.18
N ILE A 111 -9.64 -31.91 -19.10
CA ILE A 111 -10.68 -30.91 -18.85
C ILE A 111 -10.31 -29.62 -19.56
N ARG A 112 -10.98 -29.32 -20.66
CA ARG A 112 -10.88 -28.02 -21.33
C ARG A 112 -11.99 -27.11 -20.83
N SER A 113 -11.74 -26.40 -19.73
CA SER A 113 -12.63 -25.31 -19.27
C SER A 113 -11.97 -23.95 -19.53
N ASN A 114 -12.75 -22.99 -20.02
CA ASN A 114 -12.37 -21.57 -20.12
C ASN A 114 -13.03 -20.72 -19.03
N ARG A 115 -13.70 -21.36 -18.06
CA ARG A 115 -14.37 -20.69 -16.93
C ARG A 115 -13.51 -20.80 -15.68
N SER A 116 -12.52 -19.93 -15.53
CA SER A 116 -11.53 -20.00 -14.44
C SER A 116 -12.09 -19.97 -13.01
N TYR A 117 -13.34 -19.52 -12.83
CA TYR A 117 -14.03 -19.46 -11.54
C TYR A 117 -15.06 -20.58 -11.34
N ASP A 118 -15.11 -21.55 -12.27
CA ASP A 118 -16.07 -22.64 -12.31
C ASP A 118 -15.40 -23.87 -12.95
N MET A 119 -14.36 -24.37 -12.27
CA MET A 119 -13.58 -25.54 -12.68
C MET A 119 -13.58 -26.60 -11.57
N GLU A 120 -14.76 -27.14 -11.27
CA GLU A 120 -15.01 -28.03 -10.13
C GLU A 120 -13.95 -29.14 -9.98
N GLU A 121 -13.57 -29.83 -11.05
CA GLU A 121 -12.59 -30.92 -10.92
C GLU A 121 -11.15 -30.45 -10.58
N ILE A 122 -10.84 -29.16 -10.72
CA ILE A 122 -9.50 -28.59 -10.53
C ILE A 122 -9.41 -27.79 -9.24
N LEU A 123 -10.45 -27.00 -8.96
CA LEU A 123 -10.49 -26.01 -7.89
C LEU A 123 -11.94 -25.80 -7.45
N MET A 124 -12.13 -25.45 -6.18
CA MET A 124 -13.44 -25.06 -5.66
C MET A 124 -14.07 -23.95 -6.52
N PRO A 125 -15.26 -24.16 -7.12
CA PRO A 125 -15.98 -23.12 -7.84
C PRO A 125 -16.18 -21.87 -6.97
N LEU A 126 -16.15 -20.68 -7.57
CA LEU A 126 -16.27 -19.43 -6.83
C LEU A 126 -17.58 -19.34 -6.04
N ARG A 127 -18.67 -19.89 -6.60
CA ARG A 127 -19.97 -19.94 -5.91
C ARG A 127 -19.92 -20.78 -4.64
N ASP A 128 -19.21 -21.90 -4.67
CA ASP A 128 -19.03 -22.75 -3.49
C ASP A 128 -18.12 -22.06 -2.48
N TYR A 129 -17.05 -21.42 -2.95
CA TYR A 129 -16.13 -20.66 -2.12
C TYR A 129 -16.84 -19.55 -1.35
N ILE A 130 -17.64 -18.69 -1.99
CA ILE A 130 -18.32 -17.59 -1.28
C ILE A 130 -19.40 -18.10 -0.30
N ASN A 131 -19.88 -19.32 -0.48
CA ASN A 131 -20.88 -19.91 0.40
C ASN A 131 -20.29 -20.78 1.52
N ASP A 132 -18.98 -21.05 1.48
CA ASP A 132 -18.31 -21.84 2.50
C ASP A 132 -18.33 -21.12 3.87
N PRO A 133 -18.61 -21.83 4.98
CA PRO A 133 -18.61 -21.25 6.32
C PRO A 133 -17.33 -20.46 6.67
N ILE A 134 -16.15 -20.91 6.25
CA ILE A 134 -14.89 -20.21 6.57
C ILE A 134 -14.81 -18.87 5.84
N VAL A 135 -15.34 -18.78 4.62
CA VAL A 135 -15.35 -17.55 3.83
C VAL A 135 -16.42 -16.59 4.34
N ARG A 136 -17.58 -17.14 4.74
CA ARG A 136 -18.63 -16.37 5.42
C ARG A 136 -18.14 -15.77 6.74
N ASP A 137 -17.36 -16.51 7.51
CA ASP A 137 -16.78 -16.00 8.75
C ASP A 137 -15.59 -15.05 8.51
N ILE A 138 -14.74 -15.23 7.50
CA ILE A 138 -13.48 -14.47 7.46
C ILE A 138 -13.52 -13.32 6.45
N ILE A 139 -14.19 -13.50 5.32
CA ILE A 139 -14.05 -12.63 4.14
C ILE A 139 -15.22 -11.70 3.95
N HIS A 140 -16.42 -12.15 4.25
CA HIS A 140 -17.62 -11.34 4.11
C HIS A 140 -17.68 -10.24 5.17
N ASN A 141 -17.88 -9.00 4.71
CA ASN A 141 -17.76 -7.79 5.53
C ASN A 141 -16.40 -7.64 6.24
N GLY A 142 -15.37 -8.31 5.72
CA GLY A 142 -14.06 -8.42 6.35
C GLY A 142 -13.36 -7.07 6.57
N ALA A 143 -13.52 -6.08 5.68
CA ALA A 143 -12.89 -4.77 5.87
C ALA A 143 -13.57 -3.96 6.99
N THR A 144 -14.90 -4.00 7.05
CA THR A 144 -15.69 -3.42 8.13
C THR A 144 -15.26 -4.03 9.46
N PHE A 145 -15.19 -5.35 9.55
CA PHE A 145 -14.76 -6.01 10.78
C PHE A 145 -13.28 -5.76 11.11
N GLN A 146 -12.40 -5.64 10.12
CA GLN A 146 -11.00 -5.30 10.34
C GLN A 146 -10.85 -3.88 10.92
N ILE A 147 -11.58 -2.89 10.41
CA ILE A 147 -11.53 -1.53 10.97
C ILE A 147 -12.30 -1.44 12.29
N ALA A 148 -13.33 -2.26 12.48
CA ALA A 148 -14.07 -2.35 13.74
C ALA A 148 -13.27 -3.05 14.85
N GLY A 149 -12.22 -3.80 14.53
CA GLY A 149 -11.51 -4.61 15.52
C GLY A 149 -12.38 -5.77 16.02
N LEU A 150 -13.11 -6.38 15.09
CA LEU A 150 -14.10 -7.45 15.32
C LEU A 150 -13.83 -8.68 14.43
N THR A 151 -12.62 -8.88 13.93
CA THR A 151 -12.29 -10.10 13.17
C THR A 151 -12.17 -11.31 14.09
N ASN A 152 -12.10 -12.51 13.53
CA ASN A 152 -11.74 -13.70 14.30
C ASN A 152 -10.25 -13.71 14.76
N ASN A 153 -9.49 -12.66 14.43
CA ASN A 153 -8.11 -12.42 14.88
C ASN A 153 -8.02 -11.20 15.82
N SER A 154 -9.14 -10.67 16.32
CA SER A 154 -9.14 -9.61 17.32
C SER A 154 -8.42 -10.00 18.60
N TYR A 155 -7.83 -9.02 19.28
CA TYR A 155 -7.12 -9.21 20.55
C TYR A 155 -8.01 -9.20 21.79
N LEU A 156 -9.25 -8.73 21.66
CA LEU A 156 -10.22 -8.67 22.76
C LEU A 156 -11.19 -9.84 22.62
N ALA A 157 -11.47 -10.55 23.72
CA ALA A 157 -12.34 -11.71 23.70
C ALA A 157 -13.78 -11.31 23.34
N GLU A 158 -14.23 -10.18 23.85
CA GLU A 158 -15.55 -9.60 23.64
C GLU A 158 -15.79 -9.24 22.17
N SER A 159 -14.71 -8.92 21.42
CA SER A 159 -14.81 -8.68 19.98
C SER A 159 -15.38 -9.88 19.23
N HIS A 160 -15.07 -11.10 19.68
CA HIS A 160 -15.57 -12.32 19.05
C HIS A 160 -17.06 -12.55 19.34
N GLU A 161 -17.53 -12.22 20.55
CA GLU A 161 -18.94 -12.29 20.92
C GLU A 161 -19.76 -11.25 20.14
N VAL A 162 -19.29 -10.01 20.09
CA VAL A 162 -19.93 -8.93 19.31
C VAL A 162 -19.97 -9.31 17.83
N ARG A 163 -18.88 -9.85 17.28
CA ARG A 163 -18.84 -10.36 15.91
C ARG A 163 -19.93 -11.39 15.67
N HIS A 164 -20.04 -12.40 16.53
CA HIS A 164 -21.04 -13.45 16.39
C HIS A 164 -22.47 -12.88 16.39
N CYS A 165 -22.75 -11.94 17.30
CA CYS A 165 -24.04 -11.24 17.34
C CYS A 165 -24.34 -10.49 16.04
N VAL A 166 -23.37 -9.78 15.47
CA VAL A 166 -23.55 -9.03 14.21
C VAL A 166 -23.76 -9.96 13.01
N LEU A 167 -23.05 -11.09 12.97
CA LEU A 167 -23.25 -12.10 11.92
C LEU A 167 -24.65 -12.74 12.02
N LYS A 168 -25.16 -12.95 13.24
CA LYS A 168 -26.50 -13.51 13.48
C LYS A 168 -27.62 -12.51 13.23
N TYR A 169 -27.43 -11.25 13.62
CA TYR A 169 -28.43 -10.19 13.52
C TYR A 169 -27.90 -9.06 12.65
N GLN A 170 -28.16 -9.14 11.33
CA GLN A 170 -27.64 -8.20 10.34
C GLN A 170 -27.98 -6.73 10.63
N SER A 171 -29.11 -6.46 11.32
CA SER A 171 -29.48 -5.12 11.75
C SER A 171 -28.44 -4.47 12.68
N LEU A 172 -27.70 -5.26 13.46
CA LEU A 172 -26.62 -4.78 14.32
C LEU A 172 -25.40 -4.29 13.51
N GLY A 173 -25.28 -4.70 12.24
CA GLY A 173 -24.20 -4.29 11.36
C GLY A 173 -24.14 -2.78 11.12
N GLN A 174 -25.27 -2.08 11.21
CA GLN A 174 -25.30 -0.62 11.02
C GLN A 174 -24.57 0.12 12.15
N TYR A 175 -24.70 -0.33 13.41
CA TYR A 175 -23.95 0.24 14.53
C TYR A 175 -22.45 0.02 14.38
N VAL A 176 -22.04 -1.15 13.86
CA VAL A 176 -20.63 -1.41 13.55
C VAL A 176 -20.14 -0.45 12.47
N LEU A 177 -20.93 -0.23 11.43
CA LEU A 177 -20.57 0.67 10.35
C LEU A 177 -20.40 2.12 10.85
N ASP A 178 -21.23 2.59 11.78
CA ASP A 178 -21.10 3.92 12.37
C ASP A 178 -19.79 4.09 13.16
N VAL A 179 -19.39 3.05 13.92
CA VAL A 179 -18.09 3.02 14.60
C VAL A 179 -16.95 3.06 13.60
N VAL A 180 -17.05 2.28 12.52
CA VAL A 180 -16.03 2.19 11.48
C VAL A 180 -15.86 3.51 10.72
N LYS A 181 -16.96 4.20 10.37
CA LYS A 181 -16.92 5.52 9.72
C LYS A 181 -16.19 6.55 10.58
N LYS A 182 -16.54 6.64 11.87
CA LYS A 182 -15.85 7.51 12.84
C LYS A 182 -14.36 7.20 12.95
N ARG A 183 -14.00 5.91 12.91
CA ARG A 183 -12.59 5.50 12.91
C ARG A 183 -11.89 5.95 11.63
N LEU A 184 -12.48 5.75 10.46
CA LEU A 184 -11.91 6.24 9.20
C LEU A 184 -11.69 7.75 9.21
N ASP A 185 -12.65 8.53 9.74
CA ASP A 185 -12.50 9.98 9.86
C ASP A 185 -11.33 10.39 10.75
N SER A 186 -11.00 9.55 11.75
CA SER A 186 -9.87 9.77 12.66
C SER A 186 -8.53 9.23 12.13
N MET A 187 -8.51 8.49 11.02
CA MET A 187 -7.28 7.96 10.45
C MET A 187 -6.50 9.08 9.76
N LEU A 188 -5.17 9.02 9.88
CA LEU A 188 -4.25 9.98 9.26
C LEU A 188 -4.38 9.98 7.73
N TYR A 189 -4.69 8.82 7.14
CA TYR A 189 -4.92 8.69 5.72
C TYR A 189 -5.74 7.44 5.37
N VAL A 190 -6.52 7.53 4.29
CA VAL A 190 -7.38 6.46 3.76
C VAL A 190 -7.18 6.39 2.25
N GLY A 191 -6.44 5.39 1.78
CA GLY A 191 -6.21 5.16 0.35
C GLY A 191 -7.19 4.18 -0.29
N LEU A 192 -7.18 4.11 -1.62
CA LEU A 192 -7.95 3.14 -2.40
C LEU A 192 -7.03 2.28 -3.28
N THR A 193 -7.24 0.97 -3.25
CA THR A 193 -6.38 -0.01 -3.94
C THR A 193 -6.49 0.11 -5.47
N GLU A 194 -7.67 0.41 -6.01
CA GLU A 194 -7.83 0.55 -7.47
C GLU A 194 -7.15 1.83 -7.98
N ASN A 195 -7.00 2.82 -7.11
CA ASN A 195 -6.26 4.06 -7.32
C ASN A 195 -4.90 4.01 -6.61
N HIS A 196 -4.21 2.86 -6.59
CA HIS A 196 -3.00 2.65 -5.77
C HIS A 196 -1.90 3.72 -5.96
N ARG A 197 -1.60 4.08 -7.21
CA ARG A 197 -0.58 5.09 -7.52
C ARG A 197 -1.00 6.48 -7.04
N GLU A 198 -2.24 6.87 -7.34
CA GLU A 198 -2.81 8.14 -6.86
C GLU A 198 -2.86 8.18 -5.32
N SER A 199 -3.18 7.05 -4.69
CA SER A 199 -3.16 6.93 -3.23
C SER A 199 -1.76 7.14 -2.66
N ALA A 200 -0.73 6.56 -3.29
CA ALA A 200 0.65 6.80 -2.90
C ALA A 200 1.05 8.27 -3.10
N THR A 201 0.63 8.90 -4.19
CA THR A 201 0.88 10.32 -4.47
C THR A 201 0.20 11.23 -3.43
N LEU A 202 -1.07 10.99 -3.13
CA LEU A 202 -1.79 11.75 -2.11
C LEU A 202 -1.16 11.55 -0.73
N PHE A 203 -0.83 10.32 -0.36
CA PHE A 203 -0.16 10.04 0.91
C PHE A 203 1.20 10.74 1.01
N SER A 204 2.01 10.70 -0.05
CA SER A 204 3.32 11.35 -0.09
C SER A 204 3.20 12.87 0.12
N ASN A 205 2.24 13.51 -0.54
CA ASN A 205 2.06 14.97 -0.47
C ASN A 205 1.35 15.43 0.81
N LEU A 206 0.39 14.68 1.33
CA LEU A 206 -0.37 15.09 2.52
C LEU A 206 0.34 14.68 3.82
N VAL A 207 0.78 13.43 3.91
CA VAL A 207 1.39 12.87 5.12
C VAL A 207 2.91 12.89 5.05
N GLY A 208 3.48 12.47 3.93
CA GLY A 208 4.94 12.42 3.74
C GLY A 208 5.58 13.79 3.92
N ALA A 209 5.05 14.82 3.25
CA ALA A 209 5.54 16.19 3.37
C ALA A 209 5.46 16.73 4.81
N GLN A 210 4.36 16.45 5.52
CA GLN A 210 4.21 16.86 6.92
C GLN A 210 5.22 16.18 7.84
N VAL A 211 5.42 14.87 7.70
CA VAL A 211 6.40 14.10 8.50
C VAL A 211 7.81 14.58 8.21
N ILE A 212 8.15 14.84 6.94
CA ILE A 212 9.45 15.39 6.55
C ILE A 212 9.67 16.76 7.20
N ALA A 213 8.69 17.67 7.11
CA ALA A 213 8.80 19.00 7.71
C ALA A 213 9.02 18.95 9.23
N GLN A 214 8.32 18.05 9.93
CA GLN A 214 8.50 17.84 11.38
C GLN A 214 9.89 17.29 11.71
N LEU A 215 10.40 16.34 10.93
CA LEU A 215 11.74 15.78 11.12
C LEU A 215 12.82 16.84 10.91
N THR A 216 12.70 17.67 9.86
CA THR A 216 13.64 18.77 9.58
C THR A 216 13.64 19.82 10.68
N LYS A 217 12.47 20.17 11.23
CA LYS A 217 12.35 21.09 12.38
C LYS A 217 12.96 20.49 13.66
N SER A 218 12.79 19.18 13.88
CA SER A 218 13.40 18.51 15.02
C SER A 218 14.91 18.48 14.91
N SER A 219 15.48 18.21 13.73
CA SER A 219 16.93 18.18 13.53
C SER A 219 17.58 19.55 13.73
N SER A 220 16.95 20.63 13.25
CA SER A 220 17.47 21.99 13.45
C SER A 220 17.38 22.47 14.90
N SER A 221 16.41 21.98 15.68
CA SER A 221 16.32 22.26 17.11
C SER A 221 17.36 21.52 17.95
N SER A 222 17.75 20.30 17.56
CA SER A 222 18.82 19.53 18.23
C SER A 222 20.21 20.10 18.01
N ASP A 223 20.44 20.86 16.93
CA ASP A 223 21.71 21.59 16.71
C ASP A 223 21.88 22.79 17.66
N SER A 224 20.81 23.21 18.35
CA SER A 224 20.85 24.30 19.33
C SER A 224 20.98 23.86 20.80
N ALA A 225 20.98 22.54 21.07
CA ALA A 225 20.95 21.99 22.43
C ALA A 225 22.15 21.08 22.78
N ILE A 226 23.28 21.22 22.09
CA ILE A 226 24.54 20.58 22.47
C ILE A 226 25.42 21.63 23.14
N ASN A 227 25.13 21.91 24.42
CA ASN A 227 26.11 22.30 25.43
C ASN A 227 25.38 22.44 26.79
N ASN A 228 25.13 21.31 27.46
CA ASN A 228 25.57 21.09 28.84
C ASN A 228 25.08 19.73 29.36
N GLY A 229 25.97 19.05 30.09
CA GLY A 229 25.93 17.63 30.38
C GLY A 229 24.82 17.17 31.32
N SER A 230 24.51 15.88 31.28
CA SER A 230 25.09 14.93 32.23
C SER A 230 24.63 13.51 31.91
N GLU A 231 25.58 12.58 31.91
CA GLU A 231 25.32 11.16 31.80
C GLU A 231 24.58 10.67 33.05
N HIS A 232 23.41 10.06 32.88
CA HIS A 232 22.90 9.11 33.87
C HIS A 232 22.49 7.81 33.17
N ARG A 233 23.47 6.90 33.11
CA ARG A 233 23.23 5.45 32.99
C ARG A 233 22.35 5.03 34.17
N SER A 234 21.14 4.57 33.89
CA SER A 234 20.39 3.70 34.79
C SER A 234 20.40 2.28 34.21
N LEU A 235 21.22 1.44 34.84
CA LEU A 235 21.23 -0.02 34.70
C LEU A 235 20.02 -0.59 35.45
N LEU A 236 19.33 -1.59 34.88
CA LEU A 236 18.53 -2.61 35.58
C LEU A 236 18.08 -3.69 34.55
N PRO A 237 17.74 -4.92 34.97
CA PRO A 237 18.63 -6.07 34.86
C PRO A 237 18.18 -7.12 33.82
N ASN A 238 19.15 -7.99 33.48
CA ASN A 238 18.99 -9.15 32.61
C ASN A 238 17.84 -10.08 33.03
N SER A 239 16.97 -10.41 32.06
CA SER A 239 16.26 -11.68 32.03
C SER A 239 16.68 -12.46 30.79
N THR A 240 17.24 -13.64 31.03
CA THR A 240 17.37 -14.78 30.10
C THR A 240 16.04 -15.01 29.34
N SER A 241 15.95 -15.48 28.10
CA SER A 241 16.79 -16.36 27.29
C SER A 241 16.41 -16.24 25.79
N ASP A 242 17.19 -16.95 24.96
CA ASP A 242 16.84 -17.60 23.69
C ASP A 242 17.51 -17.08 22.41
N ALA A 243 18.64 -17.73 22.16
CA ALA A 243 19.45 -17.69 20.96
C ALA A 243 18.68 -18.30 19.77
N ASN A 244 18.03 -17.47 18.97
CA ASN A 244 17.86 -17.72 17.53
C ASN A 244 17.50 -16.46 16.72
N HIS A 245 17.83 -15.30 17.28
CA HIS A 245 17.55 -13.97 16.73
C HIS A 245 18.65 -13.44 15.80
N GLN A 246 19.48 -14.26 15.13
CA GLN A 246 20.64 -13.72 14.39
C GLN A 246 20.38 -13.51 12.88
N ASP A 247 19.60 -14.36 12.21
CA ASP A 247 19.65 -14.42 10.73
C ASP A 247 18.59 -13.55 10.01
N THR A 248 17.41 -13.37 10.59
CA THR A 248 16.42 -12.39 10.10
C THR A 248 16.95 -10.95 10.24
N TYR A 249 17.86 -10.75 11.20
CA TYR A 249 18.53 -9.49 11.42
C TYR A 249 19.50 -9.18 10.29
N ARG A 250 20.12 -10.15 9.60
CA ARG A 250 21.06 -9.80 8.51
C ARG A 250 20.36 -9.21 7.27
N LYS A 251 19.11 -9.61 7.01
CA LYS A 251 18.33 -9.12 5.85
C LYS A 251 17.54 -7.85 6.17
N LEU A 252 17.01 -7.72 7.39
CA LEU A 252 16.40 -6.47 7.90
C LEU A 252 17.44 -5.44 8.32
N ALA A 253 18.63 -5.85 8.78
CA ALA A 253 19.76 -4.95 9.02
C ALA A 253 20.46 -4.56 7.73
N LYS A 254 20.19 -5.17 6.56
CA LYS A 254 20.60 -4.57 5.28
C LYS A 254 19.69 -3.41 4.86
N VAL A 255 18.42 -3.43 5.33
CA VAL A 255 17.45 -2.33 5.17
C VAL A 255 17.53 -1.32 6.32
N SER A 256 18.00 -1.74 7.50
CA SER A 256 18.19 -0.90 8.70
C SER A 256 19.65 -0.46 8.90
N SER A 257 20.66 -1.05 8.25
CA SER A 257 21.98 -0.40 8.11
C SER A 257 21.85 0.81 7.21
N ALA A 258 20.99 0.73 6.19
CA ALA A 258 20.54 1.90 5.46
C ALA A 258 19.78 2.90 6.36
N SER A 259 19.31 2.54 7.55
CA SER A 259 18.69 3.49 8.49
C SER A 259 19.68 4.16 9.44
N LYS A 260 20.91 3.64 9.59
CA LYS A 260 22.01 4.42 10.20
C LYS A 260 22.59 5.42 9.18
N ASP A 261 22.60 5.04 7.90
CA ASP A 261 23.01 5.94 6.81
C ASP A 261 21.89 6.92 6.38
N ALA A 262 20.61 6.59 6.56
CA ALA A 262 19.48 7.46 6.21
C ALA A 262 19.19 8.55 7.23
N ALA A 263 19.71 8.45 8.46
CA ALA A 263 19.71 9.58 9.39
C ALA A 263 20.62 10.72 8.90
N ALA A 264 21.49 10.45 7.90
CA ALA A 264 22.40 11.42 7.31
C ALA A 264 21.95 11.95 5.92
N ASN A 265 20.81 11.51 5.37
CA ASN A 265 20.36 11.97 4.05
C ASN A 265 19.35 13.13 4.16
N ILE A 266 19.89 14.30 4.45
CA ILE A 266 19.25 15.61 4.39
C ILE A 266 18.97 15.94 2.92
N ASN A 267 17.91 15.38 2.32
CA ASN A 267 17.12 15.99 1.22
C ASN A 267 15.93 15.10 0.79
N MET A 268 15.14 14.54 1.71
CA MET A 268 13.94 13.76 1.35
C MET A 268 12.77 14.71 1.04
N ASP A 269 12.09 14.53 -0.10
CA ASP A 269 10.87 15.27 -0.48
C ASP A 269 9.78 14.30 -0.98
N ALA A 270 8.60 14.83 -1.29
CA ALA A 270 7.47 14.04 -1.79
C ALA A 270 7.76 13.37 -3.14
N GLY A 271 8.62 13.95 -3.97
CA GLY A 271 9.04 13.40 -5.27
C GLY A 271 9.91 12.16 -5.09
N LYS A 272 10.95 12.24 -4.25
CA LYS A 272 11.83 11.11 -3.92
C LYS A 272 11.10 9.96 -3.22
N LEU A 273 10.11 10.28 -2.39
CA LEU A 273 9.19 9.28 -1.83
C LEU A 273 8.43 8.52 -2.92
N MET A 274 7.96 9.23 -3.96
CA MET A 274 7.27 8.62 -5.09
C MET A 274 8.21 7.78 -5.97
N GLU A 275 9.45 8.22 -6.20
CA GLU A 275 10.47 7.43 -6.91
C GLU A 275 10.78 6.12 -6.19
N ALA A 276 10.97 6.17 -4.86
CA ALA A 276 11.18 4.99 -4.04
C ALA A 276 9.98 4.03 -4.10
N TYR A 277 8.76 4.59 -4.08
CA TYR A 277 7.53 3.83 -4.25
C TYR A 277 7.48 3.12 -5.63
N GLU A 278 7.78 3.81 -6.73
CA GLU A 278 7.71 3.22 -8.08
C GLU A 278 8.75 2.09 -8.26
N SER A 279 9.97 2.29 -7.73
CA SER A 279 11.01 1.26 -7.72
C SER A 279 10.57 0.02 -6.93
N CYS A 280 10.01 0.24 -5.73
CA CYS A 280 9.51 -0.83 -4.87
C CYS A 280 8.38 -1.62 -5.54
N ILE A 281 7.39 -0.92 -6.12
CA ILE A 281 6.20 -1.58 -6.68
C ILE A 281 6.53 -2.36 -7.96
N SER A 282 7.46 -1.87 -8.77
CA SER A 282 7.95 -2.58 -9.96
C SER A 282 8.62 -3.91 -9.59
N SER A 283 9.56 -3.88 -8.64
CA SER A 283 10.23 -5.07 -8.13
C SER A 283 9.24 -6.07 -7.50
N LEU A 284 8.29 -5.57 -6.71
CA LEU A 284 7.27 -6.39 -6.07
C LEU A 284 6.39 -7.09 -7.12
N ARG A 285 5.87 -6.36 -8.10
CA ARG A 285 5.00 -6.90 -9.17
C ARG A 285 5.71 -7.98 -9.99
N ASN A 286 6.98 -7.77 -10.32
CA ASN A 286 7.78 -8.78 -11.04
C ASN A 286 7.91 -10.06 -10.21
N SER A 287 8.31 -9.96 -8.94
CA SER A 287 8.45 -11.12 -8.06
C SER A 287 7.13 -11.87 -7.81
N GLN A 288 6.00 -11.15 -7.78
CA GLN A 288 4.67 -11.73 -7.60
C GLN A 288 4.20 -12.43 -8.88
N SER A 289 4.42 -11.82 -10.06
CA SER A 289 4.09 -12.40 -11.35
C SER A 289 4.80 -13.74 -11.57
N GLU A 290 6.11 -13.81 -11.30
CA GLU A 290 6.86 -15.06 -11.42
C GLU A 290 6.34 -16.17 -10.49
N ARG A 291 6.02 -15.81 -9.23
CA ARG A 291 5.45 -16.75 -8.25
C ARG A 291 4.08 -17.25 -8.68
N ARG A 292 3.24 -16.36 -9.22
CA ARG A 292 1.92 -16.69 -9.76
C ARG A 292 2.02 -17.68 -10.91
N VAL A 293 2.88 -17.41 -11.89
CA VAL A 293 3.10 -18.32 -13.04
C VAL A 293 3.52 -19.71 -12.57
N LYS A 294 4.46 -19.82 -11.63
CA LYS A 294 4.91 -21.11 -11.08
C LYS A 294 3.80 -21.86 -10.35
N SER A 295 2.94 -21.14 -9.62
CA SER A 295 1.84 -21.73 -8.85
C SER A 295 0.71 -22.21 -9.76
N LEU A 296 0.28 -21.37 -10.71
CA LEU A 296 -0.82 -21.68 -11.64
C LEU A 296 -0.50 -22.86 -12.57
N LYS A 297 0.77 -23.07 -12.93
CA LYS A 297 1.20 -24.25 -13.69
C LYS A 297 0.75 -25.58 -13.04
N ARG A 298 0.60 -25.64 -11.71
CA ARG A 298 0.19 -26.85 -10.98
C ARG A 298 -1.30 -27.12 -11.00
N ILE A 299 -2.09 -26.12 -11.36
CA ILE A 299 -3.55 -26.17 -11.41
C ILE A 299 -4.06 -25.81 -12.81
N SER A 300 -3.22 -25.95 -13.84
CA SER A 300 -3.61 -25.77 -15.24
C SER A 300 -4.83 -26.64 -15.59
N PRO A 301 -5.79 -26.15 -16.40
CA PRO A 301 -5.83 -24.86 -17.12
C PRO A 301 -6.28 -23.62 -16.32
N ALA A 302 -6.39 -23.67 -14.99
CA ALA A 302 -6.85 -22.51 -14.22
C ALA A 302 -5.98 -21.27 -14.45
N ASN A 303 -6.60 -20.17 -14.88
CA ASN A 303 -5.91 -18.91 -15.10
C ASN A 303 -6.79 -17.72 -14.70
N PHE A 304 -6.39 -17.03 -13.63
CA PHE A 304 -7.10 -15.86 -13.17
C PHE A 304 -6.61 -14.61 -13.91
N THR A 305 -7.51 -13.89 -14.56
CA THR A 305 -7.21 -12.59 -15.18
C THR A 305 -8.36 -11.61 -14.93
N LYS A 306 -8.14 -10.32 -15.20
CA LYS A 306 -9.23 -9.32 -15.11
C LYS A 306 -10.32 -9.61 -16.14
N GLU A 307 -9.96 -10.10 -17.31
CA GLU A 307 -10.89 -10.51 -18.37
C GLU A 307 -11.68 -11.74 -17.95
N ALA A 308 -11.08 -12.68 -17.22
CA ALA A 308 -11.78 -13.82 -16.65
C ALA A 308 -12.82 -13.38 -15.60
N ARG A 309 -12.53 -12.34 -14.77
CA ARG A 309 -13.51 -11.79 -13.81
C ARG A 309 -14.76 -11.27 -14.51
N ARG A 310 -14.61 -10.65 -15.69
CA ARG A 310 -15.74 -10.13 -16.48
C ARG A 310 -16.66 -11.22 -17.05
N LYS A 311 -16.20 -12.48 -17.09
CA LYS A 311 -17.00 -13.63 -17.54
C LYS A 311 -17.80 -14.27 -16.40
N VAL A 312 -17.65 -13.79 -15.16
CA VAL A 312 -18.40 -14.28 -14.02
C VAL A 312 -19.86 -13.82 -14.13
N PRO A 313 -20.85 -14.71 -13.93
CA PRO A 313 -22.26 -14.35 -14.07
C PRO A 313 -22.66 -13.20 -13.13
N GLU A 314 -23.49 -12.28 -13.63
CA GLU A 314 -23.97 -11.11 -12.87
C GLU A 314 -24.68 -11.52 -11.57
N LEU A 315 -25.46 -12.60 -11.59
CA LEU A 315 -26.11 -13.14 -10.40
C LEU A 315 -25.11 -13.48 -9.28
N LEU A 316 -23.93 -13.98 -9.64
CA LEU A 316 -22.88 -14.30 -8.66
C LEU A 316 -22.20 -13.02 -8.14
N LEU A 317 -22.06 -11.98 -8.98
CA LEU A 317 -21.57 -10.67 -8.53
C LEU A 317 -22.55 -10.00 -7.55
N GLN A 318 -23.85 -10.13 -7.80
CA GLN A 318 -24.90 -9.66 -6.90
C GLN A 318 -24.89 -10.40 -5.57
N GLU A 319 -24.71 -11.73 -5.59
CA GLU A 319 -24.55 -12.54 -4.38
C GLU A 319 -23.34 -12.07 -3.55
N ILE A 320 -22.18 -11.85 -4.20
CA ILE A 320 -21.00 -11.28 -3.54
C ILE A 320 -21.32 -9.92 -2.93
N LYS A 321 -22.03 -9.04 -3.66
CA LYS A 321 -22.41 -7.71 -3.17
C LYS A 321 -23.30 -7.79 -1.93
N LEU A 322 -24.29 -8.68 -1.93
CA LEU A 322 -25.20 -8.90 -0.80
C LEU A 322 -24.48 -9.42 0.43
N LEU A 323 -23.59 -10.40 0.25
CA LEU A 323 -22.76 -10.97 1.32
C LEU A 323 -21.77 -9.94 1.91
N ASN A 324 -21.49 -8.85 1.20
CA ASN A 324 -20.54 -7.80 1.59
C ASN A 324 -21.22 -6.42 1.74
N SER A 325 -22.49 -6.39 2.12
CA SER A 325 -23.30 -5.16 2.18
C SER A 325 -22.70 -4.05 3.05
N LEU A 326 -22.09 -4.37 4.19
CA LEU A 326 -21.44 -3.38 5.06
C LEU A 326 -20.18 -2.83 4.38
N ASP A 327 -19.39 -3.70 3.75
CA ASP A 327 -18.19 -3.28 3.05
C ASP A 327 -18.50 -2.43 1.81
N MET A 328 -19.62 -2.67 1.14
CA MET A 328 -20.08 -1.81 0.04
C MET A 328 -20.33 -0.38 0.53
N GLN A 329 -21.01 -0.23 1.67
CA GLN A 329 -21.27 1.08 2.27
C GLN A 329 -19.99 1.73 2.80
N LEU A 330 -19.13 0.95 3.45
CA LEU A 330 -17.83 1.40 3.93
C LEU A 330 -16.94 1.90 2.78
N TYR A 331 -16.91 1.16 1.68
CA TYR A 331 -16.10 1.52 0.52
C TYR A 331 -16.61 2.82 -0.12
N SER A 332 -17.93 2.98 -0.24
CA SER A 332 -18.52 4.26 -0.69
C SER A 332 -18.09 5.42 0.21
N TYR A 333 -18.13 5.25 1.52
CA TYR A 333 -17.68 6.28 2.46
C TYR A 333 -16.18 6.59 2.32
N ALA A 334 -15.36 5.57 2.09
CA ALA A 334 -13.94 5.74 1.84
C ALA A 334 -13.65 6.48 0.52
N GLN A 335 -14.48 6.29 -0.51
CA GLN A 335 -14.40 7.05 -1.75
C GLN A 335 -14.65 8.55 -1.50
N ASP A 336 -15.60 8.89 -0.63
CA ASP A 336 -15.87 10.28 -0.24
C ASP A 336 -14.68 10.90 0.50
N ILE A 337 -14.07 10.17 1.45
CA ILE A 337 -12.84 10.61 2.14
C ILE A 337 -11.72 10.83 1.12
N PHE A 338 -11.52 9.89 0.20
CA PHE A 338 -10.47 9.96 -0.81
C PHE A 338 -10.67 11.14 -1.77
N ALA A 339 -11.92 11.44 -2.14
CA ALA A 339 -12.24 12.62 -2.95
C ALA A 339 -11.93 13.93 -2.21
N LYS A 340 -12.24 14.02 -0.91
CA LYS A 340 -11.88 15.18 -0.07
C LYS A 340 -10.37 15.36 0.04
N GLN A 341 -9.62 14.27 0.27
CA GLN A 341 -8.16 14.28 0.32
C GLN A 341 -7.54 14.77 -1.00
N ARG A 342 -8.13 14.37 -2.13
CA ARG A 342 -7.72 14.85 -3.46
C ARG A 342 -7.93 16.34 -3.64
N ALA A 343 -9.11 16.85 -3.24
CA ALA A 343 -9.41 18.27 -3.30
C ALA A 343 -8.46 19.11 -2.42
N LEU A 344 -8.17 18.63 -1.21
CA LEU A 344 -7.20 19.26 -0.30
C LEU A 344 -5.79 19.34 -0.92
N MET A 345 -5.34 18.30 -1.60
CA MET A 345 -4.04 18.32 -2.27
C MET A 345 -3.98 19.40 -3.38
N VAL A 346 -5.04 19.51 -4.19
CA VAL A 346 -5.12 20.51 -5.27
C VAL A 346 -5.10 21.93 -4.70
N GLN A 347 -5.89 22.19 -3.67
CA GLN A 347 -5.91 23.49 -2.97
C GLN A 347 -4.54 23.86 -2.40
N ASN A 348 -3.84 22.90 -1.78
CA ASN A 348 -2.50 23.15 -1.26
C ASN A 348 -1.52 23.50 -2.40
N MET A 349 -1.57 22.81 -3.53
CA MET A 349 -0.72 23.12 -4.69
C MET A 349 -1.01 24.50 -5.29
N GLU A 350 -2.29 24.88 -5.41
CA GLU A 350 -2.69 26.21 -5.88
C GLU A 350 -2.20 27.31 -4.94
N SER A 351 -2.33 27.13 -3.63
CA SER A 351 -1.85 28.10 -2.63
C SER A 351 -0.33 28.28 -2.65
N LEU A 352 0.43 27.19 -2.85
CA LEU A 352 1.88 27.22 -3.00
C LEU A 352 2.29 27.97 -4.28
N GLN A 353 1.55 27.76 -5.37
CA GLN A 353 1.77 28.46 -6.63
C GLN A 353 1.50 29.97 -6.47
N SER A 354 0.37 30.35 -5.86
CA SER A 354 0.04 31.76 -5.61
C SER A 354 1.05 32.45 -4.68
N ALA A 355 1.53 31.78 -3.64
CA ALA A 355 2.57 32.32 -2.75
C ALA A 355 3.92 32.50 -3.47
N HIS A 356 4.27 31.60 -4.39
CA HIS A 356 5.46 31.74 -5.23
C HIS A 356 5.31 32.91 -6.21
N ASP A 357 4.13 33.10 -6.80
CA ASP A 357 3.85 34.19 -7.73
C ASP A 357 3.82 35.56 -7.03
N GLU A 358 3.26 35.67 -5.82
CA GLU A 358 3.34 36.89 -4.99
C GLU A 358 4.78 37.23 -4.56
N HIS A 359 5.57 36.22 -4.18
CA HIS A 359 6.96 36.43 -3.78
C HIS A 359 7.86 36.82 -4.97
N ALA A 360 7.56 36.30 -6.17
CA ALA A 360 8.21 36.73 -7.42
C ALA A 360 7.84 38.16 -7.80
N ASN A 361 6.58 38.58 -7.57
CA ASN A 361 6.13 39.94 -7.85
C ASN A 361 6.73 40.96 -6.86
N ASN A 362 6.83 40.62 -5.57
CA ASN A 362 7.35 41.52 -4.53
C ASN A 362 8.89 41.68 -4.55
N ASN A 363 9.62 40.71 -5.11
CA ASN A 363 11.08 40.84 -5.33
C ASN A 363 11.44 41.50 -6.67
N SER A 364 10.47 41.94 -7.46
CA SER A 364 10.73 42.76 -8.63
C SER A 364 10.95 44.22 -8.23
N PHE A 365 12.17 44.53 -7.75
CA PHE A 365 12.73 45.85 -8.02
C PHE A 365 12.64 46.05 -9.53
N SER A 366 11.92 47.09 -9.95
CA SER A 366 11.54 47.38 -11.34
C SER A 366 12.68 47.16 -12.34
N LEU A 367 12.71 45.96 -12.94
CA LEU A 367 13.55 45.70 -14.11
C LEU A 367 12.78 46.21 -15.34
N PRO A 368 13.36 47.07 -16.20
CA PRO A 368 12.64 47.58 -17.35
C PRO A 368 12.17 46.40 -18.21
N SER A 369 10.87 46.38 -18.53
CA SER A 369 10.26 45.41 -19.44
C SER A 369 11.18 45.14 -20.63
N TRP A 370 11.41 43.88 -20.99
CA TRP A 370 12.25 43.50 -22.13
C TRP A 370 11.90 44.26 -23.42
N LYS A 371 10.64 44.71 -23.56
CA LYS A 371 10.21 45.58 -24.67
C LYS A 371 10.96 46.92 -24.69
N VAL A 372 11.23 47.52 -23.53
CA VAL A 372 12.02 48.77 -23.40
C VAL A 372 13.48 48.51 -23.75
N VAL A 373 14.04 47.38 -23.30
CA VAL A 373 15.42 46.99 -23.64
C VAL A 373 15.57 46.78 -25.15
N PHE A 374 14.64 46.08 -25.79
CA PHE A 374 14.65 45.89 -27.24
C PHE A 374 14.49 47.21 -28.00
N LEU A 375 13.66 48.14 -27.51
CA LEU A 375 13.50 49.47 -28.11
C LEU A 375 14.79 50.30 -28.01
N VAL A 376 15.49 50.25 -26.88
CA VAL A 376 16.75 50.97 -26.68
C VAL A 376 17.86 50.38 -27.57
N ILE A 377 17.97 49.05 -27.63
CA ILE A 377 18.95 48.39 -28.51
C ILE A 377 18.66 48.69 -29.98
N ALA A 378 17.39 48.61 -30.41
CA ALA A 378 17.01 48.95 -31.78
C ALA A 378 17.33 50.42 -32.11
N SER A 379 17.07 51.35 -31.19
CA SER A 379 17.38 52.78 -31.36
C SER A 379 18.88 53.02 -31.48
N LEU A 380 19.69 52.35 -30.65
CA LEU A 380 21.16 52.45 -30.71
C LEU A 380 21.72 51.87 -32.02
N LEU A 381 21.17 50.75 -32.51
CA LEU A 381 21.56 50.17 -33.80
C LEU A 381 21.20 51.10 -34.96
N VAL A 382 20.02 51.72 -34.96
CA VAL A 382 19.64 52.70 -35.98
C VAL A 382 20.59 53.90 -35.97
N LEU A 383 20.91 54.44 -34.79
CA LEU A 383 21.88 55.53 -34.67
C LEU A 383 23.27 55.14 -35.16
N PHE A 384 23.72 53.92 -34.86
CA PHE A 384 24.98 53.38 -35.36
C PHE A 384 25.00 53.27 -36.89
N PHE A 385 23.92 52.76 -37.50
CA PHE A 385 23.78 52.69 -38.96
C PHE A 385 23.72 54.08 -39.61
N VAL A 386 22.99 55.04 -39.02
CA VAL A 386 22.95 56.42 -39.51
C VAL A 386 24.34 57.06 -39.42
N PHE A 387 25.06 56.90 -38.32
CA PHE A 387 26.40 57.44 -38.16
C PHE A 387 27.39 56.84 -39.16
N HIS A 388 27.34 55.51 -39.37
CA HIS A 388 28.17 54.85 -40.39
C HIS A 388 27.79 55.25 -41.82
N PHE A 389 26.49 55.39 -42.13
CA PHE A 389 26.03 55.81 -43.44
C PHE A 389 26.43 57.27 -43.75
N VAL A 390 26.32 58.18 -42.77
CA VAL A 390 26.74 59.58 -42.91
C VAL A 390 28.26 59.69 -43.03
N ASN A 391 29.04 58.89 -42.29
CA ASN A 391 30.50 58.84 -42.44
C ASN A 391 30.96 58.18 -43.75
N ALA A 392 30.25 57.17 -44.25
CA ALA A 392 30.51 56.57 -45.56
C ALA A 392 30.22 57.55 -46.71
N ARG A 393 29.12 58.33 -46.62
CA ARG A 393 28.80 59.42 -47.57
C ARG A 393 29.79 60.58 -47.51
N ARG A 394 30.35 60.91 -46.33
CA ARG A 394 31.41 61.92 -46.20
C ARG A 394 32.76 61.47 -46.80
N ARG A 395 33.05 60.16 -46.82
CA ARG A 395 34.27 59.62 -47.46
C ARG A 395 34.18 59.52 -48.98
N THR A 396 32.99 59.33 -49.55
CA THR A 396 32.82 59.26 -51.03
C THR A 396 32.66 60.62 -51.72
N SER A 397 32.55 61.73 -50.96
CA SER A 397 32.47 63.10 -51.49
C SER A 397 33.82 63.86 -51.52
N LYS A 398 34.93 63.23 -51.12
CA LYS A 398 36.28 63.82 -51.20
C LYS A 398 37.18 63.10 -52.22
N VAL A 399 36.63 62.83 -53.40
CA VAL A 399 37.43 62.46 -54.57
C VAL A 399 37.14 63.47 -55.68
N LYS A 400 37.94 64.54 -55.69
CA LYS A 400 38.33 65.28 -56.89
C LYS A 400 39.82 65.58 -56.76
N LEU A 401 40.52 65.31 -57.87
CA LEU A 401 41.96 65.49 -58.10
C LEU A 401 42.46 66.88 -57.74
#